data_AF-A0A2P5K7N5-F1
#
_entry.id   AF-A0A2P5K7N5-F1
#
_cell.length_a   1.000
_cell.length_b   1.000
_cell.length_c   1.000
_cell.angle_alpha   90.00
_cell.angle_beta   90.00
_cell.angle_gamma   90.00
#
_symmetry.space_group_name_H-M   'P 1'
#
loop_
_entity.id
_entity.type
_entity.pdbx_description
1 polymer ?
#
loop_
_entity_poly.entity_id
_entity_poly.type
_entity_poly.pdbx_seq_one_letter_code
_entity_poly.pdbx_strand_id
1 'polypeptide(L)' 'HTGQHAYAALDYGQVFGPLTRDQGGTRLVGTALGLCGTVPTRLAIYTYELFAGTPLYRPTALSTARVTVGFRLSAQL' A
#
# COMPACT_ATOMS: atom_id res chain seq x y z
N HIS A 1 -1.06 -10.55 -24.13
CA HIS A 1 -0.83 -10.62 -22.68
C HIS A 1 -1.06 -9.23 -22.08
N THR A 2 -1.96 -9.10 -21.09
CA THR A 2 -2.38 -7.83 -20.48
C THR A 2 -1.38 -7.23 -19.48
N GLY A 3 -0.17 -7.81 -19.35
CA GLY A 3 0.80 -7.41 -18.33
C GLY A 3 0.32 -7.62 -16.88
N GLN A 4 -0.80 -8.33 -16.69
CA GLN A 4 -1.43 -8.48 -15.39
C GLN A 4 -0.56 -9.33 -14.46
N HIS A 5 -0.30 -8.81 -13.27
CA HIS A 5 0.41 -9.52 -12.22
C HIS A 5 -0.15 -9.11 -10.87
N ALA A 6 -0.18 -10.07 -9.95
CA ALA A 6 -0.52 -9.83 -8.57
C ALA A 6 0.77 -9.78 -7.73
N TYR A 7 0.73 -9.05 -6.62
CA TYR A 7 1.79 -9.03 -5.65
C TYR A 7 1.22 -9.08 -4.22
N ALA A 8 2.09 -9.50 -3.31
CA ALA A 8 1.87 -9.38 -1.87
C ALA A 8 3.03 -8.59 -1.27
N ALA A 9 2.74 -7.77 -0.27
CA ALA A 9 3.71 -6.96 0.45
C ALA A 9 3.64 -7.23 1.96
N LEU A 10 4.78 -7.11 2.62
CA LEU A 10 4.93 -7.16 4.08
C LEU A 10 5.95 -6.09 4.46
N ASP A 11 5.49 -5.10 5.23
CA ASP A 11 6.29 -3.92 5.55
C ASP A 11 6.40 -3.75 7.06
N TYR A 12 7.57 -3.29 7.51
CA TYR A 12 7.84 -2.94 8.89
C TYR A 12 8.37 -1.51 8.98
N GLY A 13 7.74 -0.69 9.81
CA GLY A 13 8.17 0.67 10.11
C GLY A 13 8.45 0.85 11.59
N GLN A 14 9.54 1.54 11.92
CA GLN A 14 9.83 1.96 13.28
C GLN A 14 10.41 3.38 13.35
N VAL A 15 9.94 4.16 14.32
CA VAL A 15 10.47 5.50 14.63
C VAL A 15 11.27 5.49 15.94
N PHE A 16 12.28 6.35 16.03
CA PHE A 16 13.14 6.48 17.20
C PHE A 16 13.55 7.94 17.42
N GLY A 17 13.85 8.28 18.68
CA GLY A 17 14.44 9.56 19.05
C GLY A 17 13.86 10.11 20.35
N PRO A 18 14.40 11.24 20.86
CA PRO A 18 13.91 11.86 22.09
C PRO A 18 12.41 12.18 22.05
N LEU A 19 11.89 12.53 20.87
CA LEU A 19 10.49 12.92 20.66
C LEU A 19 9.51 11.73 20.51
N THR A 20 10.01 10.49 20.44
CA THR A 20 9.14 9.30 20.31
C THR A 20 8.83 8.64 21.65
N ARG A 21 9.39 9.14 22.76
CA ARG A 21 9.21 8.57 24.11
C ARG A 21 7.75 8.60 24.60
N ASP A 22 7.03 9.66 24.24
CA ASP A 22 5.65 9.86 24.67
C ASP A 22 4.62 9.40 23.63
N GLN A 23 5.08 8.87 22.48
CA GLN A 23 4.19 8.28 21.49
C GLN A 23 3.78 6.89 21.99
N GLY A 24 2.47 6.59 22.01
CA GLY A 24 1.90 5.31 22.48
C GLY A 24 2.21 4.09 21.61
N GLY A 25 3.32 4.14 20.87
CA GLY A 25 4.02 3.07 20.21
C GLY A 25 4.80 3.56 19.00
N THR A 26 5.85 2.84 18.66
CA THR A 26 6.85 3.29 17.68
C THR A 26 6.99 2.37 16.49
N ARG A 27 6.25 1.25 16.46
CA ARG A 27 6.40 0.16 15.49
C ARG A 27 5.07 -0.14 14.81
N LEU A 28 5.12 -0.45 13.52
CA LEU A 28 3.96 -0.83 12.70
C LEU A 28 4.39 -1.96 11.75
N VAL A 29 3.58 -3.01 11.65
CA VAL A 29 3.70 -4.03 10.61
C VAL A 29 2.45 -3.97 9.75
N GLY A 30 2.63 -3.81 8.45
CA GLY A 30 1.56 -3.80 7.46
C GLY A 30 1.73 -4.96 6.48
N THR A 31 0.61 -5.40 5.89
CA THR A 31 0.62 -6.25 4.71
C THR A 31 -0.34 -5.69 3.67
N ALA A 32 -0.09 -5.98 2.40
CA ALA A 32 -1.00 -5.64 1.30
C ALA A 32 -1.01 -6.73 0.22
N LEU A 33 -2.12 -6.81 -0.49
CA LEU A 33 -2.25 -7.52 -1.76
C LEU A 33 -2.59 -6.49 -2.84
N GLY A 34 -1.98 -6.65 -4.02
CA GLY A 34 -2.28 -5.76 -5.14
C GLY A 34 -2.30 -6.47 -6.48
N LEU A 35 -2.97 -5.83 -7.44
CA LEU A 35 -3.12 -6.26 -8.82
C LEU A 35 -2.74 -5.11 -9.74
N CYS A 36 -1.79 -5.37 -10.62
CA CYS A 36 -1.33 -4.43 -11.63
C CYS A 36 -1.75 -4.91 -13.02
N GLY A 37 -1.84 -4.00 -13.98
CA GLY A 37 -2.06 -4.37 -15.38
C GLY A 37 -1.83 -3.22 -16.37
N THR A 38 -1.82 -3.59 -17.65
CA THR A 38 -1.65 -2.66 -18.77
C THR A 38 -2.68 -2.94 -19.86
N VAL A 39 -3.37 -1.89 -20.29
CA VAL A 39 -4.40 -1.93 -21.33
C VAL A 39 -3.98 -0.99 -22.47
N PRO A 40 -3.31 -1.51 -23.51
CA PRO A 40 -3.02 -0.74 -24.71
C PRO A 40 -4.30 -0.52 -25.52
N THR A 41 -4.51 0.71 -25.98
CA THR A 41 -5.61 1.10 -26.86
C THR A 41 -5.06 1.83 -28.09
N ARG A 42 -5.92 2.23 -29.02
CA ARG A 42 -5.49 3.06 -30.17
C ARG A 42 -5.07 4.48 -29.78
N LEU A 43 -5.46 4.97 -28.60
CA LEU A 43 -5.26 6.36 -28.17
C LEU A 43 -4.12 6.53 -27.16
N ALA A 44 -3.91 5.52 -26.32
CA ALA A 44 -2.92 5.55 -25.23
C ALA A 44 -2.69 4.14 -24.69
N ILE A 45 -1.62 4.01 -23.90
CA ILE A 45 -1.37 2.85 -23.05
C ILE A 45 -1.80 3.22 -21.62
N TYR A 46 -2.82 2.53 -21.10
CA TYR A 46 -3.28 2.73 -19.73
C TYR A 46 -2.64 1.71 -18.80
N THR A 47 -2.15 2.14 -17.65
CA THR A 47 -1.65 1.26 -16.59
C THR A 47 -2.46 1.47 -15.33
N TYR A 48 -2.79 0.39 -14.62
CA TYR A 48 -3.51 0.44 -13.37
C TYR A 48 -2.85 -0.41 -12.29
N GLU A 49 -3.13 -0.05 -11.05
CA GLU A 49 -2.80 -0.78 -9.84
C GLU A 49 -3.97 -0.64 -8.86
N LEU A 50 -4.43 -1.74 -8.29
CA LEU A 50 -5.42 -1.80 -7.22
C LEU A 50 -4.80 -2.53 -6.04
N PHE A 51 -4.92 -2.03 -4.82
CA PHE A 51 -4.41 -2.72 -3.65
C PHE A 51 -5.35 -2.63 -2.44
N ALA A 52 -5.27 -3.64 -1.58
CA ALA A 52 -5.89 -3.68 -0.27
C ALA A 52 -4.85 -4.08 0.77
N GLY A 53 -4.73 -3.31 1.84
CA GLY A 53 -3.79 -3.52 2.92
C GLY A 53 -4.45 -3.57 4.29
N THR A 54 -3.81 -4.26 5.22
CA THR A 54 -4.22 -4.34 6.62
C THR A 54 -3.00 -4.24 7.54
N PRO A 55 -3.10 -3.51 8.66
CA PRO A 55 -2.08 -3.56 9.69
C PRO A 55 -2.10 -4.91 10.39
N LEU A 56 -1.01 -5.65 10.33
CA LEU A 56 -0.83 -6.90 11.10
C LEU A 56 -0.48 -6.61 12.56
N TYR A 57 0.31 -5.56 12.80
CA TYR A 57 0.63 -5.08 14.14
C TYR A 57 0.61 -3.56 14.12
N ARG A 58 -0.13 -2.94 15.05
CA ARG A 58 -0.19 -1.49 15.22
C ARG A 58 -0.25 -1.16 16.70
N PRO A 59 0.34 -0.04 17.14
CA PRO A 59 0.16 0.41 18.50
C PRO A 59 -1.29 0.81 18.74
N THR A 60 -1.78 0.61 19.96
CA THR A 60 -3.13 0.99 20.37
C THR A 60 -3.37 2.50 20.24
N ALA A 61 -2.34 3.32 20.45
CA ALA A 61 -2.43 4.76 20.27
C ALA A 61 -2.45 5.21 18.80
N LEU A 62 -2.09 4.34 17.85
CA LEU A 62 -2.15 4.67 16.43
C LEU A 62 -3.54 4.33 15.89
N SER A 63 -4.36 5.36 15.65
CA SER A 63 -5.66 5.22 15.00
C SER A 63 -5.50 5.14 13.48
N THR A 64 -5.59 3.93 12.92
CA THR A 64 -5.69 3.64 11.49
C THR A 64 -6.91 2.75 11.20
N ALA A 65 -7.29 2.61 9.93
CA ALA A 65 -8.36 1.70 9.53
C ALA A 65 -7.94 0.23 9.71
N ARG A 66 -8.92 -0.69 9.79
CA ARG A 66 -8.66 -2.14 9.81
C ARG A 66 -8.26 -2.66 8.42
N VAL A 67 -8.77 -2.01 7.38
CA VAL A 67 -8.45 -2.26 5.98
C VAL A 67 -8.30 -0.91 5.28
N THR A 68 -7.26 -0.78 4.48
CA THR A 68 -7.01 0.34 3.59
C THR A 68 -7.09 -0.15 2.16
N VAL A 69 -7.84 0.53 1.30
CA VAL A 69 -7.85 0.25 -0.14
C VAL A 69 -7.30 1.45 -0.89
N GLY A 70 -6.62 1.21 -2.00
CA GLY A 70 -6.08 2.26 -2.84
C GLY A 70 -5.97 1.82 -4.28
N PHE A 71 -5.78 2.81 -5.15
CA PHE A 71 -5.61 2.57 -6.58
C PHE A 71 -4.69 3.62 -7.19
N ARG A 72 -4.06 3.25 -8.30
CA ARG A 72 -3.29 4.15 -9.16
C ARG A 72 -3.65 3.89 -10.61
N LEU A 73 -3.88 4.95 -11.37
CA LEU A 73 -4.10 4.91 -12.81
C LEU A 73 -3.13 5.86 -13.49
N SER A 74 -2.65 5.50 -14.67
CA SER A 74 -1.82 6.36 -15.51
C SER A 74 -2.10 6.08 -16.98
N ALA A 75 -1.90 7.09 -17.82
CA ALA A 75 -2.04 7.00 -19.27
C ALA A 75 -0.77 7.56 -19.92
N GLN A 76 -0.20 6.80 -20.86
CA GLN A 76 0.93 7.22 -21.68
C GLN A 76 0.45 7.37 -23.12
N LEU A 77 0.60 8.59 -23.65
CA LEU A 77 0.29 8.96 -25.03
C LEU A 77 1.46 8.60 -25.95
#